data_AF-A0A7Y5SNU2-F1
#
_entry.id   AF-A0A7Y5SNU2-F1
#
_cell.length_a   1.000
_cell.length_b   1.000
_cell.length_c   1.000
_cell.angle_alpha   90.00
_cell.angle_beta   90.00
_cell.angle_gamma   90.00
#
_symmetry.space_group_name_H-M   'P 1'
#
loop_
_entity.id
_entity.type
_entity.pdbx_description
1 polymer ?
#
loop_
_entity_poly.entity_id
_entity_poly.type
_entity_poly.pdbx_seq_one_letter_code
_entity_poly.pdbx_strand_id
1 'polypeptide(L)' 'MDVLITWNFVHLNNPFTRKKVREIVEGAGYQCPEICSPDELLEADR' A
#
# COMPACT_ATOMS: atom_id res chain seq x y z
N MET A 1 11.19 -9.44 6.03
CA MET A 1 11.86 -8.86 4.87
C MET A 1 10.84 -7.96 4.23
N ASP A 2 11.12 -6.66 4.29
CA ASP A 2 10.22 -5.63 3.83
C ASP A 2 10.56 -5.28 2.37
N VAL A 3 9.54 -5.18 1.53
CA VAL A 3 9.70 -4.92 0.10
C VAL A 3 8.97 -3.62 -0.24
N LEU A 4 9.70 -2.69 -0.87
CA LEU A 4 9.11 -1.45 -1.40
C LEU A 4 8.67 -1.67 -2.84
N ILE A 5 7.39 -1.44 -3.12
CA ILE A 5 6.83 -1.53 -4.47
C ILE A 5 6.37 -0.13 -4.87
N THR A 6 6.93 0.41 -5.95
CA THR A 6 6.52 1.71 -6.50
C THR A 6 5.50 1.51 -7.61
N TRP A 7 4.28 2.00 -7.40
CA TRP A 7 3.21 2.02 -8.41
C TRP A 7 2.70 3.45 -8.59
N ASN A 8 2.04 3.74 -9.72
CA ASN A 8 1.50 5.07 -9.96
C ASN A 8 0.40 5.39 -8.92
N PHE A 9 0.72 6.32 -8.00
CA PHE A 9 -0.02 6.58 -6.77
C PHE A 9 -1.50 6.95 -7.01
N VAL A 10 -1.82 7.65 -8.11
CA VAL A 10 -3.18 8.13 -8.42
C VAL A 10 -4.22 7.01 -8.47
N HIS A 11 -3.83 5.81 -8.92
CA HIS A 11 -4.77 4.70 -9.10
C HIS A 11 -4.85 3.80 -7.85
N LEU A 12 -3.77 3.74 -7.08
CA LEU A 12 -3.67 2.90 -5.88
C LEU A 12 -4.22 3.60 -4.63
N ASN A 13 -4.17 4.94 -4.57
CA ASN A 13 -4.68 5.69 -3.43
C ASN A 13 -6.22 5.82 -3.41
N ASN A 14 -6.92 5.29 -4.41
CA ASN A 14 -8.38 5.23 -4.36
C ASN A 14 -8.82 4.34 -3.17
N PRO A 15 -9.63 4.84 -2.22
CA PRO A 15 -10.01 4.09 -1.02
C PRO A 15 -10.73 2.76 -1.33
N PHE A 16 -11.49 2.69 -2.44
CA PHE A 16 -12.14 1.46 -2.87
C PHE A 16 -11.12 0.43 -3.38
N THR A 17 -10.12 0.88 -4.14
CA THR A 17 -9.02 0.02 -4.60
C THR A 17 -8.20 -0.47 -3.42
N ARG A 18 -7.87 0.40 -2.45
CA ARG A 18 -7.12 0.03 -1.23
C ARG A 18 -7.85 -1.03 -0.42
N LYS A 19 -9.16 -0.86 -0.22
CA LYS A 19 -9.98 -1.84 0.49
C LYS A 19 -9.97 -3.20 -0.23
N LYS A 20 -10.18 -3.19 -1.55
CA LYS A 20 -10.20 -4.41 -2.35
C LYS A 20 -8.86 -5.14 -2.33
N VAL A 21 -7.75 -4.42 -2.42
CA VAL A 21 -6.40 -4.98 -2.29
C VAL A 21 -6.24 -5.66 -0.92
N ARG A 22 -6.62 -4.98 0.16
CA ARG A 22 -6.57 -5.56 1.51
C ARG A 22 -7.36 -6.85 1.62
N GLU A 23 -8.62 -6.85 1.18
CA GLU A 23 -9.49 -8.04 1.24
C GLU A 23 -8.88 -9.23 0.49
N ILE A 24 -8.26 -8.98 -0.68
CA ILE A 24 -7.60 -10.03 -1.48
C ILE A 24 -6.33 -10.55 -0.79
N VAL A 25 -5.48 -9.65 -0.30
CA VAL A 25 -4.18 -10.03 0.30
C VAL A 25 -4.39 -10.76 1.63
N GLU A 26 -5.26 -10.23 2.49
CA GLU A 26 -5.61 -10.86 3.77
C GLU A 26 -6.39 -12.17 3.57
N GLY A 27 -7.30 -12.22 2.59
CA GLY A 27 -7.99 -13.46 2.22
C GLY A 27 -7.06 -14.56 1.71
N ALA A 28 -5.90 -14.20 1.17
CA ALA A 28 -4.84 -15.13 0.78
C ALA A 28 -3.87 -15.48 1.94
N GLY A 29 -4.10 -14.97 3.15
CA GLY A 29 -3.29 -15.24 4.34
C GLY A 29 -2.01 -14.39 4.45
N TYR A 30 -1.88 -13.34 3.64
CA TYR A 30 -0.74 -12.42 3.70
C TYR A 30 -1.11 -11.16 4.48
N GLN A 31 -0.11 -10.51 5.06
CA GLN A 31 -0.28 -9.18 5.63
C GLN A 31 -0.40 -8.15 4.50
N CYS A 32 -1.45 -7.33 4.53
CA CYS A 32 -1.61 -6.24 3.57
C CYS A 32 -0.44 -5.24 3.71
N PRO A 33 0.23 -4.85 2.61
CA PRO A 33 1.27 -3.82 2.67
C PRO A 33 0.65 -2.46 3.02
N GLU A 34 1.46 -1.60 3.64
CA GLU A 34 1.09 -0.22 3.89
C GLU A 34 1.20 0.59 2.61
N ILE A 35 0.09 1.24 2.24
CA ILE A 35 0.03 2.11 1.07
C ILE A 35 0.16 3.55 1.57
N CYS A 36 1.28 4.18 1.24
CA CYS A 36 1.62 5.55 1.58
C CYS A 36 1.90 6.38 0.31
N SER A 37 1.74 7.69 0.43
CA SER A 37 2.20 8.66 -0.57
C SER A 37 3.72 8.80 -0.54
N PRO A 38 4.33 9.35 -1.61
CA PRO A 38 5.76 9.64 -1.62
C PRO A 38 6.19 10.55 -0.46
N ASP A 39 5.36 11.54 -0.10
CA ASP A 39 5.63 12.46 1.02
C ASP A 39 5.62 11.70 2.35
N GLU A 40 4.59 10.89 2.62
CA GLU A 40 4.49 10.06 3.83
C GLU A 40 5.68 9.09 3.97
N LEU A 41 6.16 8.52 2.87
CA LEU A 41 7.33 7.64 2.88
C LEU A 41 8.63 8.39 3.20
N LEU A 42 8.79 9.61 2.68
CA LEU A 42 9.97 10.45 2.92
C LEU A 42 9.97 11.08 4.32
N GLU A 43 8.79 11.34 4.91
CA GLU A 43 8.66 11.78 6.30
C GLU A 43 8.94 10.65 7.30
N ALA A 44 8.61 9.40 6.96
CA ALA A 44 8.87 8.24 7.82
C ALA A 44 10.37 7.89 7.98
N ASP A 45 11.24 8.39 7.09
CA ASP A 45 12.70 8.21 7.14
C ASP A 45 13.40 9.26 8.04
N ARG A 46 12.66 10.24 8.56
CA ARG A 46 13.21 11.41 9.25
C ARG A 46 13.23 11.32 10.77
#